data_AF-A0AAW5EVV2-F1
#
_entry.id   AF-A0AAW5EVV2-F1
#
_cell.length_a   1.000
_cell.length_b   1.000
_cell.length_c   1.000
_cell.angle_alpha   90.00
_cell.angle_beta   90.00
_cell.angle_gamma   90.00
#
_symmetry.space_group_name_H-M   'P 1'
#
loop_
_entity.id
_entity.type
_entity.pdbx_description
1 polymer ?
#
loop_
_entity_poly.entity_id
_entity_poly.type
_entity_poly.pdbx_seq_one_letter_code
_entity_poly.pdbx_strand_id
1 'polypeptide(L)'
;MLITASAGVVPPTPVKLVTVEYRRDEDSVLSRIKSLNYLPSILARMAAARAGADDALMLNRAGYVAETSASTLLACIDGQLVTPPVTDGALPGTARGVLLDAGLLHVRRLSPLALHRATAILTVNSLG
;
A
#
# COMPACT_ATOMS: atom_id res chain seq x y z
N MET A 1 2.14 -16.69 15.61
CA MET A 1 2.25 -16.85 14.15
C MET A 1 3.69 -17.22 13.82
N LEU A 2 3.93 -18.29 13.06
CA LEU A 2 5.28 -18.68 12.65
C LEU A 2 5.62 -17.95 11.34
N ILE A 3 6.67 -17.14 11.32
CA ILE A 3 7.20 -16.49 10.10
C ILE A 3 8.59 -17.08 9.86
N THR A 4 8.80 -17.72 8.71
CA THR A 4 10.12 -18.09 8.23
C THR A 4 10.59 -17.02 7.26
N ALA A 5 11.63 -16.28 7.63
CA ALA A 5 12.27 -15.28 6.77
C ALA A 5 13.64 -15.79 6.31
N SER A 6 13.97 -15.52 5.05
CA SER A 6 15.34 -15.65 4.53
C SER A 6 15.87 -14.25 4.24
N ALA A 7 17.19 -14.08 4.17
CA ALA A 7 17.76 -12.85 3.64
C ALA A 7 17.26 -12.66 2.19
N GLY A 8 16.37 -11.69 2.00
CA GLY A 8 15.90 -11.29 0.68
C GLY A 8 16.98 -10.50 -0.06
N VAL A 9 16.99 -10.61 -1.39
CA VAL A 9 17.77 -9.69 -2.21
C VAL A 9 17.08 -8.34 -2.13
N VAL A 10 17.74 -7.34 -1.54
CA VAL A 10 17.22 -5.97 -1.56
C VAL A 10 17.15 -5.54 -3.02
N PRO A 11 15.98 -5.12 -3.54
CA PRO A 11 15.89 -4.62 -4.91
C PRO A 11 16.92 -3.48 -5.09
N PRO A 12 17.71 -3.51 -6.18
CA PRO A 12 18.80 -2.55 -6.37
C PRO A 12 18.29 -1.11 -6.54
N THR A 13 17.01 -0.94 -6.88
CA THR A 13 16.39 0.35 -7.14
C THR A 13 15.09 0.51 -6.35
N PRO A 14 14.83 1.68 -5.74
CA PRO A 14 13.53 2.00 -5.16
C PRO A 14 12.41 1.92 -6.21
N VAL A 15 11.21 1.54 -5.75
CA VAL A 15 9.99 1.50 -6.58
C VAL A 15 9.50 2.93 -6.84
N LYS A 16 9.28 3.29 -8.10
CA LYS A 16 8.65 4.54 -8.50
C LYS A 16 7.13 4.38 -8.49
N LEU A 17 6.46 5.17 -7.64
CA LEU A 17 5.01 5.22 -7.57
C LEU A 17 4.44 6.43 -8.34
N VAL A 18 3.26 6.27 -8.91
CA VAL A 18 2.46 7.37 -9.45
C VAL A 18 1.03 7.28 -8.95
N THR A 19 0.43 8.42 -8.61
CA THR A 19 -1.00 8.46 -8.27
C THR A 19 -1.82 8.28 -9.54
N VAL A 20 -2.68 7.27 -9.58
CA VAL A 20 -3.55 7.01 -10.73
C VAL A 20 -4.98 7.48 -10.48
N GLU A 21 -5.78 7.61 -11.53
CA GLU A 21 -7.19 8.00 -11.45
C GLU A 21 -8.08 6.87 -10.89
N TYR A 22 -7.71 5.61 -11.11
CA TYR A 22 -8.46 4.44 -10.61
C TYR A 22 -8.56 4.47 -9.09
N ARG A 23 -9.79 4.61 -8.59
CA ARG A 23 -10.08 4.65 -7.16
C ARG A 23 -10.30 3.25 -6.60
N ARG A 24 -9.83 3.05 -5.38
CA ARG A 24 -10.18 1.90 -4.55
C ARG A 24 -11.57 2.14 -3.96
N ASP A 25 -12.49 1.22 -4.19
CA ASP A 25 -13.80 1.27 -3.54
C ASP A 25 -13.68 0.72 -2.12
N GLU A 26 -13.69 1.62 -1.15
CA GLU A 26 -13.59 1.32 0.28
C GLU A 26 -14.84 0.61 0.84
N ASP A 27 -16.01 0.76 0.20
CA ASP A 27 -17.24 0.11 0.65
C ASP A 27 -17.30 -1.34 0.14
N SER A 28 -16.70 -1.61 -1.02
CA SER A 28 -16.63 -2.95 -1.59
C SER A 28 -15.93 -3.94 -0.66
N VAL A 29 -16.55 -5.09 -0.43
CA VAL A 29 -15.95 -6.22 0.29
C VAL A 29 -14.66 -6.68 -0.39
N LEU A 30 -14.54 -6.52 -1.72
CA LEU A 30 -13.35 -6.90 -2.49
C LEU A 30 -12.11 -6.06 -2.14
N SER A 31 -12.26 -4.90 -1.49
CA SER A 31 -11.12 -4.13 -1.00
C SER A 31 -10.39 -4.81 0.16
N ARG A 32 -11.11 -5.64 0.92
CA ARG A 32 -10.64 -6.28 2.15
C ARG A 32 -10.23 -7.73 1.97
N ILE A 33 -10.42 -8.29 0.78
CA ILE A 33 -10.17 -9.70 0.48
C ILE A 33 -9.16 -9.82 -0.64
N LYS A 34 -8.11 -10.62 -0.41
CA LYS A 34 -7.18 -11.03 -1.46
C LYS A 34 -7.86 -12.10 -2.33
N SER A 35 -8.60 -11.66 -3.35
CA SER A 35 -9.33 -12.52 -4.29
C SER A 35 -8.66 -12.57 -5.67
N LEU A 36 -9.24 -13.25 -6.66
CA LEU A 36 -8.81 -13.14 -8.06
C LEU A 36 -9.50 -11.99 -8.82
N ASN A 37 -10.39 -11.23 -8.17
CA ASN A 37 -11.05 -10.05 -8.75
C ASN A 37 -10.09 -8.84 -8.78
N TYR A 38 -8.93 -9.02 -9.42
CA TYR A 38 -7.83 -8.06 -9.45
C TYR A 38 -7.93 -7.04 -10.59
N LEU A 39 -8.99 -7.07 -11.41
CA LEU A 39 -9.12 -6.16 -12.55
C LEU A 39 -8.92 -4.68 -12.17
N PRO A 40 -9.47 -4.14 -11.06
CA PRO A 40 -9.21 -2.75 -10.65
C PRO A 40 -7.71 -2.48 -10.41
N SER A 41 -7.02 -3.38 -9.72
CA SER A 41 -5.58 -3.29 -9.46
C SER A 41 -4.74 -3.47 -10.73
N ILE A 42 -5.17 -4.35 -11.65
CA ILE A 42 -4.52 -4.54 -12.96
C ILE A 42 -4.62 -3.27 -13.78
N LEU A 43 -5.79 -2.64 -13.86
CA LEU A 43 -5.99 -1.38 -14.58
C LEU A 43 -5.15 -0.25 -13.97
N ALA A 44 -5.12 -0.15 -12.63
CA ALA A 44 -4.26 0.78 -11.93
C ALA A 44 -2.78 0.58 -12.28
N ARG A 45 -2.29 -0.66 -12.26
CA ARG A 45 -0.90 -1.00 -12.63
C ARG A 45 -0.58 -0.69 -14.08
N MET A 46 -1.51 -0.97 -15.00
CA MET A 46 -1.36 -0.62 -16.41
C MET A 46 -1.25 0.90 -16.61
N ALA A 47 -2.03 1.69 -15.86
CA ALA A 47 -1.93 3.15 -15.90
C ALA A 47 -0.59 3.66 -15.34
N ALA A 48 -0.11 3.08 -14.24
CA ALA A 48 1.22 3.40 -13.71
C ALA A 48 2.33 3.09 -14.72
N ALA A 49 2.28 1.92 -15.36
CA ALA A 49 3.23 1.52 -16.38
C ALA A 49 3.23 2.49 -17.59
N ARG A 50 2.06 2.94 -18.05
CA ARG A 50 1.95 3.96 -19.12
C ARG A 50 2.56 5.31 -18.73
N ALA A 51 2.57 5.64 -17.44
CA ALA A 51 3.21 6.83 -16.90
C ALA A 51 4.71 6.62 -16.59
N GLY A 52 5.29 5.46 -16.93
CA GLY A 52 6.69 5.14 -16.65
C GLY A 52 7.00 5.00 -15.16
N ALA A 53 6.04 4.47 -14.39
CA ALA A 53 6.19 4.11 -12.98
C ALA A 53 6.05 2.59 -12.79
N ASP A 54 6.58 2.08 -11.68
CA ASP A 54 6.64 0.65 -11.39
C ASP A 54 5.34 0.13 -10.77
N ASP A 55 4.68 0.95 -9.95
CA ASP A 55 3.42 0.61 -9.30
C ASP A 55 2.53 1.86 -9.12
N ALA A 56 1.23 1.63 -8.94
CA ALA A 56 0.22 2.67 -8.80
C ALA A 56 -0.05 2.96 -7.33
N LEU A 57 -0.01 4.23 -6.93
CA LEU A 57 -0.61 4.70 -5.68
C LEU A 57 -2.11 4.88 -5.91
N MET A 58 -2.93 4.10 -5.20
CA MET A 58 -4.38 4.13 -5.32
C MET A 58 -5.00 4.93 -4.17
N LEU A 59 -5.92 5.83 -4.52
CA LEU A 59 -6.72 6.58 -3.54
C LEU A 59 -8.13 5.97 -3.43
N ASN A 60 -8.76 6.12 -2.29
CA ASN A 60 -10.19 5.83 -2.13
C ASN A 60 -11.06 6.94 -2.75
N ARG A 61 -12.38 6.75 -2.77
CA ARG A 61 -13.29 7.73 -3.40
C ARG A 61 -13.28 9.08 -2.70
N ALA A 62 -12.95 9.11 -1.40
CA ALA A 62 -12.76 10.34 -0.63
C ALA A 62 -11.39 11.03 -0.85
N GLY A 63 -10.51 10.47 -1.68
CA GLY A 63 -9.20 11.06 -2.00
C GLY A 63 -8.08 10.77 -0.99
N TYR A 64 -8.30 9.85 -0.05
CA TYR A 64 -7.27 9.37 0.87
C TYR A 64 -6.52 8.18 0.28
N VAL A 65 -5.28 7.97 0.70
CA VAL A 65 -4.46 6.84 0.27
C VAL A 65 -5.07 5.55 0.77
N ALA A 66 -5.28 4.58 -0.12
CA ALA A 66 -5.75 3.25 0.22
C ALA A 66 -4.57 2.26 0.31
N GLU A 67 -3.92 2.00 -0.82
CA GLU A 67 -2.81 1.06 -0.96
C GLU A 67 -2.12 1.27 -2.32
N THR A 68 -1.18 0.39 -2.70
CA THR A 68 -0.69 0.31 -4.08
C THR A 68 -1.42 -0.77 -4.88
N SER A 69 -1.13 -0.93 -6.18
CA SER A 69 -1.80 -1.98 -6.97
C SER A 69 -1.44 -3.40 -6.52
N ALA A 70 -0.28 -3.59 -5.90
CA ALA A 70 0.25 -4.90 -5.53
C ALA A 70 0.65 -5.03 -4.05
N SER A 71 0.74 -3.94 -3.30
CA SER A 71 1.35 -3.90 -1.97
C SER A 71 0.62 -2.97 -1.00
N THR A 72 0.79 -3.24 0.30
CA THR A 72 0.38 -2.30 1.35
C THR A 72 1.37 -1.13 1.40
N LEU A 73 0.85 0.09 1.48
CA LEU A 73 1.67 1.29 1.68
C LEU A 73 1.92 1.58 3.16
N LEU A 74 3.18 1.87 3.48
CA LEU A 74 3.64 2.39 4.76
C LEU A 74 4.34 3.73 4.52
N ALA A 75 4.21 4.67 5.45
CA ALA A 75 4.95 5.94 5.41
C ALA A 75 5.56 6.22 6.78
N CYS A 76 6.80 6.70 6.82
CA CYS A 76 7.42 7.22 8.03
C CYS A 76 7.16 8.72 8.10
N ILE A 77 6.36 9.17 9.06
CA ILE A 77 5.98 10.57 9.22
C ILE A 77 6.05 10.92 10.71
N ASP A 78 6.72 12.02 11.04
CA ASP A 78 6.95 12.47 12.42
C ASP A 78 7.59 11.36 13.30
N GLY A 79 8.49 10.58 12.72
CA GLY A 79 9.19 9.48 13.40
C GLY A 79 8.37 8.20 13.61
N GLN A 80 7.11 8.16 13.11
CA GLN A 80 6.23 7.02 13.24
C GLN A 80 5.98 6.36 11.89
N LEU A 81 6.05 5.03 11.85
CA LEU A 81 5.60 4.25 10.71
C LEU A 81 4.08 4.14 10.76
N VAL A 82 3.42 4.57 9.68
CA VAL A 82 1.96 4.60 9.58
C VAL A 82 1.47 3.94 8.31
N THR A 83 0.25 3.40 8.36
CA THR A 83 -0.45 2.80 7.20
C THR A 83 -1.91 3.25 7.17
N PRO A 84 -2.54 3.35 5.99
CA PRO A 84 -3.96 3.64 5.91
C PRO A 84 -4.84 2.63 6.67
N PRO A 85 -6.00 3.06 7.18
CA PRO A 85 -6.98 2.15 7.77
C PRO A 85 -7.63 1.28 6.68
N VAL A 86 -8.06 0.09 7.07
CA VAL A 86 -8.81 -0.82 6.18
C VAL A 86 -10.13 -0.21 5.72
N THR A 87 -10.70 0.70 6.52
CA THR A 87 -11.89 1.49 6.17
C THR A 87 -11.65 2.47 5.01
N ASP A 88 -10.39 2.73 4.65
CA ASP A 88 -10.04 3.53 3.47
C ASP A 88 -9.73 2.63 2.25
N GLY A 89 -10.06 1.33 2.33
CA GLY A 89 -9.89 0.38 1.23
C GLY A 89 -8.51 -0.31 1.18
N ALA A 90 -7.67 -0.12 2.21
CA ALA A 90 -6.41 -0.83 2.34
C ALA A 90 -6.63 -2.32 2.61
N LEU A 91 -5.94 -3.20 1.89
CA LEU A 91 -5.99 -4.63 2.17
C LEU A 91 -5.39 -4.93 3.56
N PRO A 92 -6.04 -5.75 4.41
CA PRO A 92 -5.46 -6.22 5.67
C PRO A 92 -4.38 -7.30 5.42
N GLY A 93 -3.27 -6.90 4.79
CA GLY A 93 -2.17 -7.81 4.43
C GLY A 93 -1.49 -8.44 5.66
N THR A 94 -0.91 -9.63 5.48
CA THR A 94 -0.27 -10.38 6.57
C THR A 94 0.91 -9.62 7.19
N ALA A 95 1.83 -9.11 6.37
CA ALA A 95 2.98 -8.32 6.82
C ALA A 95 2.56 -7.05 7.59
N ARG A 96 1.49 -6.38 7.14
CA ARG A 96 0.84 -5.27 7.87
C ARG A 96 0.38 -5.73 9.24
N GLY A 97 -0.30 -6.87 9.33
CA GLY A 97 -0.73 -7.48 10.59
C GLY A 97 0.42 -7.71 11.56
N VAL A 98 1.53 -8.29 11.09
CA VAL A 98 2.72 -8.53 11.93
C VAL A 98 3.26 -7.25 12.55
N LEU A 99 3.40 -6.19 11.73
CA LEU A 99 3.93 -4.92 12.18
C LEU A 99 2.98 -4.22 13.18
N LEU A 100 1.67 -4.36 12.99
CA LEU A 100 0.67 -3.86 13.95
C LEU A 100 0.75 -4.63 15.28
N ASP A 101 0.79 -5.96 15.23
CA ASP A 101 0.87 -6.81 16.43
C ASP A 101 2.17 -6.57 17.23
N ALA A 102 3.27 -6.27 16.52
CA ALA A 102 4.55 -5.90 17.13
C ALA A 102 4.60 -4.46 17.68
N GLY A 103 3.56 -3.65 17.47
CA GLY A 103 3.53 -2.24 17.87
C GLY A 103 4.47 -1.34 17.07
N LEU A 104 4.95 -1.81 15.92
CA LEU A 104 5.88 -1.09 15.03
C LEU A 104 5.16 -0.25 13.97
N LEU A 105 3.86 -0.43 13.82
CA LEU A 105 3.03 0.24 12.83
C LEU A 105 1.80 0.86 13.49
N HIS A 106 1.44 2.06 13.08
CA HIS A 106 0.22 2.73 13.52
C HIS A 106 -0.75 2.92 12.37
N VAL A 107 -2.04 2.72 12.63
CA VAL A 107 -3.09 3.01 11.65
C VAL A 107 -3.35 4.51 11.64
N ARG A 108 -3.22 5.13 10.47
CA ARG A 108 -3.51 6.56 10.30
C ARG A 108 -4.00 6.81 8.88
N ARG A 109 -5.10 7.54 8.74
CA ARG A 109 -5.57 8.02 7.44
C ARG A 109 -4.54 8.96 6.83
N LEU A 110 -4.21 8.77 5.55
CA LEU A 110 -3.17 9.53 4.85
C LEU A 110 -3.77 10.27 3.66
N SER A 111 -3.53 11.56 3.57
CA SER A 111 -3.76 12.31 2.33
C SER A 111 -2.54 12.23 1.42
N PRO A 112 -2.67 12.43 0.10
CA PRO A 112 -1.52 12.52 -0.80
C PRO A 112 -0.50 13.59 -0.37
N LEU A 113 -0.99 14.71 0.19
CA LEU A 113 -0.12 15.76 0.72
C LEU A 113 0.68 15.29 1.95
N ALA A 114 0.09 14.46 2.81
CA ALA A 114 0.80 13.92 3.97
C ALA A 114 2.01 13.06 3.56
N LEU A 115 1.96 12.40 2.40
CA LEU A 115 3.09 11.63 1.87
C LEU A 115 4.29 12.51 1.50
N HIS A 116 4.08 13.78 1.16
CA HIS A 116 5.18 14.72 0.87
C HIS A 116 5.98 15.08 2.12
N ARG A 117 5.40 14.89 3.31
CA ARG A 117 6.05 15.06 4.61
C ARG A 117 6.72 13.78 5.10
N ALA A 118 6.54 12.66 4.39
CA ALA A 118 7.13 11.39 4.80
C ALA A 118 8.65 11.41 4.56
N THR A 119 9.40 10.97 5.55
CA THR A 119 10.86 10.79 5.42
C THR A 119 11.19 9.50 4.67
N ALA A 120 10.26 8.55 4.64
CA ALA A 120 10.34 7.33 3.84
C ALA A 120 8.93 6.83 3.48
N ILE A 121 8.81 6.21 2.31
CA ILE A 121 7.63 5.46 1.88
C ILE A 121 8.08 4.04 1.58
N LEU A 122 7.37 3.05 2.09
CA LEU A 122 7.66 1.65 1.86
C LEU A 122 6.41 0.96 1.30
N THR A 123 6.64 0.00 0.42
CA THR A 123 5.61 -0.92 -0.06
C THR A 123 5.92 -2.30 0.49
N VAL A 124 4.95 -2.92 1.16
CA VAL A 124 5.15 -4.22 1.80
C VAL A 124 4.10 -5.20 1.28
N ASN A 125 4.57 -6.37 0.89
CA ASN A 125 3.74 -7.53 0.60
C ASN A 125 4.44 -8.79 1.13
N SER A 126 3.85 -9.97 0.91
CA SER A 126 4.36 -11.25 1.43
C SER A 126 5.29 -11.99 0.46
N LEU A 127 5.60 -11.40 -0.69
CA LEU A 127 6.47 -11.97 -1.71
C LEU A 127 7.78 -11.16 -1.69
N GLY A 128 8.88 -11.83 -1.34
CA GLY A 128 10.21 -11.21 -1.27
C GLY A 128 10.68 -10.67 -2.61
#